data_AF-A0A3N5P4X2-F1
#
_entry.id   AF-A0A3N5P4X2-F1
#
_cell.length_a   1.000
_cell.length_b   1.000
_cell.length_c   1.000
_cell.angle_alpha   90.00
_cell.angle_beta   90.00
_cell.angle_gamma   90.00
#
_symmetry.space_group_name_H-M   'P 1'
#
loop_
_entity.id
_entity.type
_entity.pdbx_description
1 polymer ?
#
loop_
_entity_poly.entity_id
_entity_poly.type
_entity_poly.pdbx_seq_one_letter_code
_entity_poly.pdbx_strand_id
1 'polypeptide(L)'
;MQQSVFETLKRILPNIERLHRWQDATRYAGTPSAQIVEDGLIYSPEFQQWVRDALSHYWGGPKLTESPLLELRVVARVAREQGANPVQALRVVLGEAIERLRPAGERSMTTTEWILYNILELKFVRGLRVRDVARRLAMSESDLYRKQRVAIAEVARSLADLEQAGAVASPAGDGAATASGNSNGQLP
;
A
#
# COMPACT_ATOMS: atom_id res chain seq x y z
N MET A 1 18.10 -19.57 -51.48
CA MET A 1 17.47 -19.93 -50.19
C MET A 1 18.37 -19.39 -49.10
N GLN A 2 17.80 -18.69 -48.11
CA GLN A 2 18.44 -17.93 -47.01
C GLN A 2 18.75 -16.46 -47.30
N GLN A 3 17.94 -15.59 -46.70
CA GLN A 3 18.30 -14.40 -45.89
C GLN A 3 16.98 -13.66 -45.60
N SER A 4 16.30 -14.08 -44.54
CA SER A 4 16.40 -13.49 -43.20
C SER A 4 15.58 -12.22 -43.09
N VAL A 5 14.34 -12.40 -42.62
CA VAL A 5 13.58 -11.53 -41.71
C VAL A 5 14.38 -10.30 -41.25
N PHE A 6 14.31 -9.21 -42.02
CA PHE A 6 14.99 -7.94 -41.70
C PHE A 6 14.05 -6.74 -41.71
N GLU A 7 12.78 -6.93 -41.35
CA GLU A 7 11.79 -5.85 -41.24
C GLU A 7 10.90 -5.98 -39.99
N THR A 8 11.43 -6.52 -38.88
CA THR A 8 10.66 -6.56 -37.61
C THR A 8 11.54 -6.43 -36.36
N LEU A 9 12.62 -5.65 -36.47
CA LEU A 9 13.37 -5.19 -35.30
C LEU A 9 13.36 -3.68 -35.26
N LYS A 10 12.27 -3.07 -34.77
CA LYS A 10 12.26 -1.71 -34.18
C LYS A 10 10.89 -1.31 -33.59
N ARG A 11 10.45 -2.07 -32.60
CA ARG A 11 9.53 -1.62 -31.52
C ARG A 11 9.45 -2.74 -30.47
N ILE A 12 10.59 -3.21 -29.96
CA ILE A 12 11.25 -2.63 -28.78
C ILE A 12 10.20 -2.12 -27.80
N LEU A 13 9.85 -2.99 -26.85
CA LEU A 13 9.31 -2.63 -25.55
C LEU A 13 10.15 -1.49 -24.97
N PRO A 14 9.52 -0.45 -24.41
CA PRO A 14 9.99 0.00 -23.10
C PRO A 14 8.83 0.44 -22.23
N ASN A 15 8.71 -0.16 -21.04
CA ASN A 15 8.36 0.63 -19.85
C ASN A 15 8.81 -0.05 -18.54
N ILE A 16 10.02 -0.61 -18.53
CA ILE A 16 10.69 -1.08 -17.30
C ILE A 16 11.80 -0.08 -16.90
N GLU A 17 11.59 1.22 -17.11
CA GLU A 17 12.57 2.27 -16.78
C GLU A 17 12.28 3.02 -15.47
N ARG A 18 11.44 2.48 -14.58
CA ARG A 18 11.24 3.07 -13.25
C ARG A 18 11.60 2.17 -12.07
N LEU A 19 12.42 1.14 -12.30
CA LEU A 19 12.95 0.27 -11.24
C LEU A 19 14.49 0.28 -11.12
N HIS A 20 15.15 1.35 -11.56
CA HIS A 20 16.62 1.50 -11.45
C HIS A 20 17.06 2.67 -10.55
N ARG A 21 16.24 3.05 -9.55
CA ARG A 21 16.72 3.86 -8.40
C ARG A 21 16.88 3.06 -7.10
N TRP A 22 16.56 1.76 -7.15
CA TRP A 22 16.50 0.88 -5.99
C TRP A 22 17.83 0.18 -5.66
N GLN A 23 18.88 0.30 -6.49
CA GLN A 23 20.11 -0.48 -6.33
C GLN A 23 21.40 0.34 -6.10
N ASP A 24 21.40 1.65 -6.35
CA ASP A 24 22.64 2.44 -6.33
C ASP A 24 23.07 2.93 -4.94
N ALA A 25 22.20 2.87 -3.92
CA ALA A 25 22.55 3.22 -2.55
C ALA A 25 23.11 2.05 -1.70
N THR A 26 23.07 0.82 -2.23
CA THR A 26 23.38 -0.42 -1.47
C THR A 26 24.72 -1.06 -1.81
N ARG A 27 25.58 -0.43 -2.62
CA ARG A 27 26.93 -0.98 -2.92
C ARG A 27 28.04 -0.55 -1.97
N TYR A 28 27.77 0.30 -0.98
CA TYR A 28 28.74 0.64 0.05
C TYR A 28 28.09 0.50 1.43
N ALA A 29 28.59 -0.44 2.22
CA ALA A 29 28.10 -0.92 3.52
C ALA A 29 27.04 -2.04 3.44
N GLY A 30 27.29 -3.10 4.21
CA GLY A 30 26.68 -4.43 4.10
C GLY A 30 25.15 -4.46 4.00
N THR A 31 24.65 -5.53 3.37
CA THR A 31 23.23 -5.79 3.12
C THR A 31 22.39 -5.52 4.36
N PRO A 32 21.59 -4.44 4.40
CA PRO A 32 20.58 -4.31 5.43
C PRO A 32 19.56 -5.42 5.19
N SER A 33 19.07 -6.05 6.27
CA SER A 33 17.98 -7.02 6.16
C SER A 33 16.81 -6.40 5.39
N ALA A 34 16.21 -7.14 4.45
CA ALA A 34 15.10 -6.65 3.60
C ALA A 34 14.00 -5.94 4.40
N GLN A 35 13.74 -6.40 5.62
CA GLN A 35 12.81 -5.81 6.59
C GLN A 35 13.14 -4.35 6.98
N ILE A 36 14.42 -3.99 7.15
CA ILE A 36 14.86 -2.63 7.51
C ILE A 36 14.75 -1.67 6.30
N VAL A 37 14.98 -2.19 5.10
CA VAL A 37 14.83 -1.44 3.84
C VAL A 37 13.34 -1.20 3.54
N GLU A 38 12.51 -2.22 3.77
CA GLU A 38 11.05 -2.13 3.68
C GLU A 38 10.52 -1.10 4.69
N ASP A 39 10.92 -1.17 5.96
CA ASP A 39 10.48 -0.19 6.98
C ASP A 39 10.88 1.24 6.62
N GLY A 40 12.09 1.48 6.11
CA GLY A 40 12.52 2.81 5.66
C GLY A 40 11.73 3.36 4.46
N LEU A 41 11.24 2.48 3.58
CA LEU A 41 10.45 2.84 2.40
C LEU A 41 9.02 3.24 2.77
N ILE A 42 8.43 2.61 3.78
CA ILE A 42 7.04 2.85 4.20
C ILE A 42 6.87 4.23 4.87
N TYR A 43 7.92 4.80 5.44
CA TYR A 43 7.91 6.16 6.01
C TYR A 43 8.44 7.25 5.05
N SER A 44 8.64 6.92 3.78
CA SER A 44 9.22 7.85 2.81
C SER A 44 8.18 8.84 2.23
N PRO A 45 8.62 10.04 1.77
CA PRO A 45 7.76 10.95 1.02
C PRO A 45 7.14 10.31 -0.23
N GLU A 46 7.85 9.37 -0.86
CA GLU A 46 7.38 8.62 -2.02
C GLU A 46 6.18 7.73 -1.67
N PHE A 47 6.21 7.08 -0.51
CA PHE A 47 5.09 6.26 -0.04
C PHE A 47 3.82 7.09 0.16
N GLN A 48 3.93 8.25 0.82
CA GLN A 48 2.81 9.17 0.96
C GLN A 48 2.26 9.63 -0.41
N GLN A 49 3.14 9.84 -1.40
CA GLN A 49 2.73 10.19 -2.76
C GLN A 49 1.98 9.03 -3.44
N TRP A 50 2.42 7.78 -3.29
CA TRP A 50 1.69 6.61 -3.81
C TRP A 50 0.31 6.46 -3.17
N VAL A 51 0.19 6.69 -1.87
CA VAL A 51 -1.10 6.69 -1.16
C VAL A 51 -2.02 7.78 -1.71
N ARG A 52 -1.52 9.00 -1.89
CA ARG A 52 -2.27 10.10 -2.52
C ARG A 52 -2.79 9.71 -3.91
N ASP A 53 -1.91 9.14 -4.72
CA ASP A 53 -2.21 8.78 -6.11
C ASP A 53 -3.26 7.66 -6.18
N ALA A 54 -3.12 6.63 -5.34
CA ALA A 54 -4.08 5.55 -5.21
C ALA A 54 -5.46 6.05 -4.73
N LEU A 55 -5.50 6.89 -3.68
CA LEU A 55 -6.75 7.50 -3.18
C LEU A 55 -7.43 8.38 -4.23
N SER A 56 -6.65 9.10 -5.06
CA SER A 56 -7.21 9.92 -6.12
C SER A 56 -7.93 9.10 -7.19
N HIS A 57 -7.50 7.85 -7.40
CA HIS A 57 -8.10 6.88 -8.32
C HIS A 57 -8.78 5.72 -7.56
N TYR A 58 -9.34 6.00 -6.38
CA TYR A 58 -9.92 4.97 -5.49
C TYR A 58 -10.97 4.08 -6.17
N TRP A 59 -11.75 4.65 -7.10
CA TRP A 59 -12.79 3.95 -7.86
C TRP A 59 -12.30 3.32 -9.17
N GLY A 60 -10.99 3.35 -9.43
CA GLY A 60 -10.36 2.80 -10.63
C GLY A 60 -9.51 3.82 -11.38
N GLY A 61 -8.50 3.31 -12.07
CA GLY A 61 -7.56 4.09 -12.88
C GLY A 61 -6.11 3.68 -12.61
N PRO A 62 -5.17 4.11 -13.48
CA PRO A 62 -3.79 3.61 -13.50
C PRO A 62 -3.07 3.81 -12.16
N LYS A 63 -3.30 4.93 -11.48
CA LYS A 63 -2.69 5.23 -10.17
C LYS A 63 -3.08 4.28 -9.03
N LEU A 64 -4.17 3.51 -9.19
CA LEU A 64 -4.55 2.43 -8.28
C LEU A 64 -4.14 1.07 -8.86
N THR A 65 -4.40 0.82 -10.14
CA THR A 65 -4.20 -0.50 -10.78
C THR A 65 -2.74 -0.83 -11.06
N GLU A 66 -1.87 0.17 -11.11
CA GLU A 66 -0.41 0.05 -11.33
C GLU A 66 0.37 0.61 -10.14
N SER A 67 -0.28 0.72 -8.98
CA SER A 67 0.33 1.29 -7.78
C SER A 67 1.39 0.34 -7.21
N PRO A 68 2.57 0.84 -6.79
CA PRO A 68 3.53 0.06 -6.01
C PRO A 68 2.93 -0.49 -4.70
N LEU A 69 1.85 0.11 -4.21
CA LEU A 69 1.13 -0.38 -3.02
C LEU A 69 0.50 -1.76 -3.21
N LEU A 70 0.37 -2.25 -4.45
CA LEU A 70 -0.09 -3.61 -4.74
C LEU A 70 0.87 -4.69 -4.25
N GLU A 71 2.15 -4.34 -4.04
CA GLU A 71 3.21 -5.25 -3.60
C GLU A 71 3.24 -5.43 -2.07
N LEU A 72 2.43 -4.67 -1.33
CA LEU A 72 2.34 -4.76 0.13
C LEU A 72 1.80 -6.13 0.58
N ARG A 73 2.39 -6.70 1.63
CA ARG A 73 1.99 -8.01 2.15
C ARG A 73 0.57 -7.98 2.71
N VAL A 74 0.16 -6.87 3.34
CA VAL A 74 -1.24 -6.72 3.79
C VAL A 74 -2.24 -6.84 2.64
N VAL A 75 -1.89 -6.31 1.47
CA VAL A 75 -2.74 -6.40 0.26
C VAL A 75 -2.78 -7.84 -0.25
N ALA A 76 -1.62 -8.50 -0.35
CA ALA A 76 -1.55 -9.91 -0.76
C ALA A 76 -2.35 -10.82 0.19
N ARG A 77 -2.28 -10.57 1.51
CA ARG A 77 -3.05 -11.30 2.52
C ARG A 77 -4.55 -11.10 2.31
N VAL A 78 -5.04 -9.86 2.23
CA VAL A 78 -6.46 -9.56 2.04
C VAL A 78 -6.99 -10.15 0.73
N ALA A 79 -6.19 -10.11 -0.35
CA ALA A 79 -6.54 -10.73 -1.62
C ALA A 79 -6.78 -12.25 -1.48
N ARG A 80 -5.92 -12.94 -0.73
CA ARG A 80 -6.06 -14.37 -0.45
C ARG A 80 -7.26 -14.68 0.44
N GLU A 81 -7.44 -13.93 1.53
CA GLU A 81 -8.52 -14.14 2.49
C GLU A 81 -9.90 -13.92 1.86
N GLN A 82 -10.03 -12.94 0.96
CA GLN A 82 -11.30 -12.58 0.33
C GLN A 82 -11.50 -13.20 -1.06
N GLY A 83 -10.52 -13.94 -1.59
CA GLY A 83 -10.54 -14.44 -2.97
C GLY A 83 -10.66 -13.31 -4.01
N ALA A 84 -10.15 -12.12 -3.69
CA ALA A 84 -10.29 -10.91 -4.49
C ALA A 84 -9.02 -10.66 -5.33
N ASN A 85 -9.18 -9.93 -6.45
CA ASN A 85 -8.00 -9.48 -7.19
C ASN A 85 -7.18 -8.44 -6.37
N PRO A 86 -5.88 -8.26 -6.65
CA PRO A 86 -5.02 -7.36 -5.87
C PRO A 86 -5.50 -5.91 -5.81
N VAL A 87 -6.10 -5.39 -6.89
CA VAL A 87 -6.62 -4.01 -6.94
C VAL A 87 -7.81 -3.84 -5.99
N GLN A 88 -8.71 -4.81 -5.97
CA GLN A 88 -9.85 -4.85 -5.06
C GLN A 88 -9.35 -4.96 -3.61
N ALA A 89 -8.38 -5.82 -3.35
CA ALA A 89 -7.76 -5.96 -2.03
C ALA A 89 -7.10 -4.66 -1.57
N LEU A 90 -6.34 -3.99 -2.44
CA LEU A 90 -5.74 -2.68 -2.14
C LEU A 90 -6.82 -1.66 -1.78
N ARG A 91 -7.95 -1.63 -2.49
CA ARG A 91 -9.05 -0.73 -2.17
C ARG A 91 -9.66 -1.02 -0.79
N VAL A 92 -9.80 -2.30 -0.44
CA VAL A 92 -10.27 -2.73 0.89
C VAL A 92 -9.28 -2.28 1.97
N VAL A 93 -7.98 -2.51 1.77
CA VAL A 93 -6.93 -2.11 2.71
C VAL A 93 -6.88 -0.59 2.89
N LEU A 94 -6.98 0.20 1.81
CA LEU A 94 -7.07 1.66 1.90
C LEU A 94 -8.34 2.11 2.63
N GLY A 95 -9.45 1.41 2.45
CA GLY A 95 -10.68 1.63 3.21
C GLY A 95 -10.47 1.38 4.69
N GLU A 96 -9.85 0.26 5.07
CA GLU A 96 -9.52 -0.04 6.47
C GLU A 96 -8.58 1.01 7.08
N ALA A 97 -7.55 1.44 6.36
CA ALA A 97 -6.63 2.48 6.81
C ALA A 97 -7.36 3.81 7.07
N ILE A 98 -8.32 4.19 6.24
CA ILE A 98 -9.16 5.38 6.47
C ILE A 98 -10.06 5.18 7.70
N GLU A 99 -10.69 4.01 7.82
CA GLU A 99 -11.61 3.72 8.93
C GLU A 99 -10.93 3.70 10.29
N ARG A 100 -9.65 3.32 10.37
CA ARG A 100 -8.85 3.42 11.61
C ARG A 100 -8.65 4.86 12.10
N LEU A 101 -8.79 5.85 11.21
CA LEU A 101 -8.71 7.28 11.56
C LEU A 101 -10.05 7.84 12.04
N ARG A 102 -11.11 7.04 12.08
CA ARG A 102 -12.43 7.46 12.57
C ARG A 102 -12.35 7.79 14.05
N PRO A 103 -12.68 9.02 14.48
CA PRO A 103 -12.75 9.37 15.90
C PRO A 103 -13.89 8.63 16.62
N ALA A 104 -13.78 8.52 17.94
CA ALA A 104 -14.88 8.05 18.78
C ALA A 104 -15.98 9.11 18.92
N GLY A 105 -17.20 8.67 19.23
CA GLY A 105 -18.33 9.56 19.51
C GLY A 105 -19.22 9.84 18.29
N GLU A 106 -20.09 10.84 18.43
CA GLU A 106 -21.01 11.24 17.37
C GLU A 106 -20.30 12.03 16.28
N ARG A 107 -20.67 11.74 15.03
CA ARG A 107 -20.04 12.36 13.87
C ARG A 107 -20.34 13.84 13.79
N SER A 108 -19.30 14.66 13.90
CA SER A 108 -19.36 16.10 13.64
C SER A 108 -18.75 16.45 12.29
N MET A 109 -19.34 17.39 11.54
CA MET A 109 -18.78 17.87 10.26
C MET A 109 -17.71 18.95 10.44
N THR A 110 -17.65 19.61 11.60
CA THR A 110 -16.85 20.83 11.80
C THR A 110 -15.86 20.72 12.97
N THR A 111 -15.99 19.72 13.83
CA THR A 111 -15.06 19.52 14.96
C THR A 111 -13.69 19.08 14.47
N THR A 112 -12.63 19.64 15.03
CA THR A 112 -11.22 19.37 14.68
C THR A 112 -10.89 17.88 14.60
N GLU A 113 -11.40 17.07 15.54
CA GLU A 113 -11.17 15.62 15.59
C GLU A 113 -11.70 14.90 14.35
N TRP A 114 -12.86 15.30 13.84
CA TRP A 114 -13.53 14.66 12.72
C TRP A 114 -13.11 15.19 11.35
N ILE A 115 -12.47 16.35 11.29
CA ILE A 115 -12.15 17.04 10.04
C ILE A 115 -11.33 16.15 9.10
N LEU A 116 -10.28 15.48 9.57
CA LEU A 116 -9.41 14.69 8.70
C LEU A 116 -10.15 13.48 8.11
N TYR A 117 -10.86 12.73 8.96
CA TYR A 117 -11.69 11.60 8.54
C TYR A 117 -12.77 12.03 7.54
N ASN A 118 -13.49 13.12 7.83
CA ASN A 118 -14.50 13.65 6.93
C ASN A 118 -13.93 14.07 5.57
N ILE A 119 -12.74 14.69 5.55
CA ILE A 119 -12.08 15.02 4.27
C ILE A 119 -11.84 13.74 3.47
N LEU A 120 -11.28 12.70 4.09
CA LEU A 120 -10.98 11.44 3.43
C LEU A 120 -12.23 10.78 2.85
N GLU A 121 -13.24 10.61 3.68
CA GLU A 121 -14.50 9.98 3.29
C GLU A 121 -15.22 10.79 2.21
N LEU A 122 -15.38 12.10 2.39
CA LEU A 122 -16.10 12.92 1.43
C LEU A 122 -15.35 13.05 0.10
N LYS A 123 -14.04 13.29 0.13
CA LYS A 123 -13.24 13.58 -1.07
C LYS A 123 -12.92 12.33 -1.87
N PHE A 124 -12.54 11.23 -1.22
CA PHE A 124 -12.00 10.05 -1.89
C PHE A 124 -13.00 8.91 -1.92
N VAL A 125 -13.57 8.55 -0.77
CA VAL A 125 -14.54 7.44 -0.70
C VAL A 125 -15.82 7.82 -1.44
N ARG A 126 -16.42 8.98 -1.14
CA ARG A 126 -17.65 9.44 -1.80
C ARG A 126 -17.42 10.19 -3.11
N GLY A 127 -16.16 10.49 -3.44
CA GLY A 127 -15.80 11.12 -4.72
C GLY A 127 -16.31 12.56 -4.90
N LEU A 128 -16.60 13.30 -3.84
CA LEU A 128 -17.11 14.68 -3.97
C LEU A 128 -16.04 15.64 -4.53
N ARG A 129 -16.51 16.71 -5.18
CA ARG A 129 -15.64 17.79 -5.67
C ARG A 129 -15.12 18.62 -4.50
N VAL A 130 -13.91 19.15 -4.65
CA VAL A 130 -13.21 19.96 -3.63
C VAL A 130 -14.12 21.07 -3.07
N ARG A 131 -14.78 21.82 -3.97
CA ARG A 131 -15.71 22.90 -3.59
C ARG A 131 -16.87 22.44 -2.72
N ASP A 132 -17.42 21.25 -2.99
CA ASP A 132 -18.57 20.71 -2.25
C ASP A 132 -18.13 20.19 -0.88
N VAL A 133 -16.93 19.59 -0.79
CA VAL A 133 -16.32 19.19 0.47
C VAL A 133 -16.03 20.43 1.34
N ALA A 134 -15.38 21.45 0.79
CA ALA A 134 -15.05 22.68 1.50
C ALA A 134 -16.30 23.35 2.08
N ARG A 135 -17.37 23.45 1.27
CA ARG A 135 -18.67 23.96 1.70
C ARG A 135 -19.27 23.14 2.85
N ARG A 136 -19.27 21.80 2.72
CA ARG A 136 -19.88 20.91 3.73
C ARG A 136 -19.14 20.96 5.08
N LEU A 137 -17.83 21.20 5.04
CA LEU A 137 -17.00 21.32 6.23
C LEU A 137 -16.81 22.77 6.70
N ALA A 138 -17.58 23.72 6.14
CA ALA A 138 -17.54 25.14 6.46
C ALA A 138 -16.12 25.74 6.45
N MET A 139 -15.31 25.39 5.45
CA MET A 139 -13.92 25.86 5.31
C MET A 139 -13.62 26.40 3.90
N SER A 140 -12.54 27.16 3.77
CA SER A 140 -12.04 27.58 2.46
C SER A 140 -11.35 26.43 1.72
N GLU A 141 -11.28 26.49 0.39
CA GLU A 141 -10.57 25.48 -0.41
C GLU A 141 -9.08 25.40 -0.05
N SER A 142 -8.45 26.55 0.21
CA SER A 142 -7.04 26.61 0.64
C SER A 142 -6.82 25.89 1.96
N ASP A 143 -7.76 26.00 2.90
CA ASP A 143 -7.69 25.28 4.17
C ASP A 143 -7.93 23.78 3.99
N LEU A 144 -8.89 23.41 3.14
CA LEU A 144 -9.15 22.03 2.75
C LEU A 144 -7.89 21.37 2.17
N TYR A 145 -7.18 22.02 1.25
CA TYR A 145 -5.96 21.46 0.66
C TYR A 145 -4.86 21.21 1.71
N ARG A 146 -4.70 22.10 2.69
CA ARG A 146 -3.71 21.89 3.78
C ARG A 146 -4.10 20.69 4.64
N LYS A 147 -5.36 20.62 5.07
CA LYS A 147 -5.87 19.53 5.92
C LYS A 147 -5.91 18.20 5.18
N GLN A 148 -6.20 18.21 3.88
CA GLN A 148 -6.13 17.03 3.03
C GLN A 148 -4.71 16.45 2.97
N ARG A 149 -3.65 17.28 2.90
CA ARG A 149 -2.27 16.79 2.95
C ARG A 149 -1.97 16.05 4.25
N VAL A 150 -2.43 16.59 5.38
CA VAL A 150 -2.29 15.95 6.69
C VAL A 150 -3.09 14.65 6.72
N ALA A 151 -4.34 14.66 6.26
CA ALA A 151 -5.18 13.47 6.24
C ALA A 151 -4.57 12.32 5.42
N ILE A 152 -3.95 12.63 4.27
CA ILE A 152 -3.23 11.64 3.46
C ILE A 152 -2.00 11.09 4.21
N ALA A 153 -1.28 11.94 4.94
CA ALA A 153 -0.14 11.50 5.75
C ALA A 153 -0.58 10.51 6.84
N GLU A 154 -1.70 10.78 7.51
CA GLU A 154 -2.28 9.87 8.51
C GLU A 154 -2.73 8.54 7.89
N VAL A 155 -3.29 8.54 6.67
CA VAL A 155 -3.61 7.29 5.96
C VAL A 155 -2.34 6.51 5.62
N ALA A 156 -1.28 7.19 5.16
CA ALA A 156 0.00 6.54 4.89
C ALA A 156 0.57 5.88 6.15
N ARG A 157 0.53 6.59 7.28
CA ARG A 157 0.92 6.02 8.58
C ARG A 157 0.06 4.83 8.98
N SER A 158 -1.27 4.94 8.89
CA SER A 158 -2.15 3.81 9.22
C SER A 158 -1.93 2.61 8.29
N LEU A 159 -1.59 2.83 7.02
CA LEU A 159 -1.26 1.78 6.06
C LEU A 159 0.09 1.12 6.39
N ALA A 160 1.07 1.90 6.86
CA ALA A 160 2.33 1.41 7.38
C ALA A 160 2.11 0.45 8.56
N ASP A 161 1.28 0.89 9.53
CA ASP A 161 0.97 0.10 10.71
C ASP A 161 0.27 -1.22 10.34
N LEU A 162 -0.60 -1.20 9.33
CA LEU A 162 -1.26 -2.39 8.78
C LEU A 162 -0.27 -3.36 8.15
N GLU A 163 0.70 -2.85 7.40
CA GLU A 163 1.75 -3.62 6.77
C GLU A 163 2.68 -4.26 7.82
N GLN A 164 3.05 -3.52 8.86
CA GLN A 164 3.88 -4.02 9.95
C GLN A 164 3.13 -5.06 10.81
N ALA A 165 1.85 -4.83 11.15
CA ALA A 165 1.04 -5.82 11.87
C ALA A 165 0.89 -7.13 11.07
N GLY A 166 0.88 -7.06 9.74
CA GLY A 166 0.93 -8.24 8.88
C GLY A 166 2.28 -8.95 8.84
N ALA A 167 3.38 -8.24 9.08
CA ALA A 167 4.70 -8.85 9.28
C ALA A 167 4.72 -9.76 10.50
N VAL A 168 4.21 -9.25 11.63
CA VAL A 168 4.33 -9.88 12.94
C VAL A 168 3.42 -11.10 13.08
N ALA A 169 2.32 -11.15 12.34
CA ALA A 169 1.41 -12.31 12.29
C ALA A 169 1.96 -13.49 11.46
N SER A 170 3.11 -13.32 10.78
CA SER A 170 3.76 -14.37 10.00
C SER A 170 5.12 -14.81 10.59
N PRO A 171 5.16 -15.46 11.77
CA PRO A 171 6.28 -16.30 12.15
C PRO A 171 5.85 -17.78 12.21
N ALA A 172 6.61 -18.64 11.53
CA ALA A 172 6.66 -20.10 11.75
C ALA A 172 5.45 -20.95 11.33
N GLY A 173 5.36 -21.25 10.03
CA GLY A 173 4.66 -22.42 9.49
C GLY A 173 5.56 -23.50 8.89
N ASP A 174 6.89 -23.35 8.97
CA ASP A 174 7.87 -24.30 8.43
C ASP A 174 8.77 -24.83 9.55
N GLY A 175 8.19 -25.71 10.36
CA GLY A 175 8.89 -26.60 11.29
C GLY A 175 8.62 -28.04 10.86
N ALA A 176 9.41 -28.48 9.89
CA ALA A 176 9.32 -29.77 9.25
C ALA A 176 9.32 -30.94 10.24
N ALA A 177 8.44 -31.89 9.93
CA ALA A 177 8.60 -33.30 10.27
C ALA A 177 10.04 -33.76 10.01
N THR A 178 10.70 -34.34 11.02
CA THR A 178 11.71 -35.42 10.89
C THR A 178 12.26 -35.76 12.28
N ALA A 179 11.64 -36.71 12.96
CA ALA A 179 12.33 -37.68 13.82
C ALA A 179 11.33 -38.75 14.28
N SER A 180 10.90 -39.60 13.35
CA SER A 180 10.57 -40.99 13.67
C SER A 180 11.84 -41.64 14.21
N GLY A 181 12.00 -41.65 15.53
CA GLY A 181 12.99 -42.46 16.23
C GLY A 181 12.53 -43.91 16.29
N ASN A 182 12.97 -44.69 15.31
CA ASN A 182 12.75 -46.13 15.20
C ASN A 182 13.15 -46.88 16.48
N SER A 183 12.25 -47.75 16.92
CA SER A 183 12.48 -48.86 17.83
C SER A 183 13.15 -50.01 17.05
N ASN A 184 14.43 -50.30 17.29
CA ASN A 184 14.98 -51.67 17.28
C ASN A 184 16.49 -51.68 17.58
N GLY A 185 16.91 -52.40 18.63
CA GLY A 185 18.30 -52.58 18.99
C GLY A 185 18.46 -53.64 20.08
N GLN A 186 18.52 -54.89 19.63
CA GLN A 186 18.65 -56.14 20.38
C GLN A 186 20.12 -56.44 20.77
N LEU A 187 20.33 -56.97 21.99
CA LEU A 187 21.42 -57.88 22.50
C LEU A 187 22.85 -57.36 22.68
N PRO A 188 23.72 -58.04 23.48
CA PRO A 188 23.68 -59.44 23.96
C PRO A 188 23.32 -59.68 25.43
#